data_AF-A0A3D4R813-F1
#
_entry.id   AF-A0A3D4R813-F1
#
_cell.length_a   1.000
_cell.length_b   1.000
_cell.length_c   1.000
_cell.angle_alpha   90.00
_cell.angle_beta   90.00
_cell.angle_gamma   90.00
#
_symmetry.space_group_name_H-M   'P 1'
#
loop_
_entity.id
_entity.type
_entity.pdbx_description
1 polymer ?
#
loop_
_entity_poly.entity_id
_entity_poly.type
_entity_poly.pdbx_seq_one_letter_code
_entity_poly.pdbx_strand_id
1 'polypeptide(L)'
;IPAVGYGSTEDWIVSSSSAIGVMGSQPAVKLLPDGKEVAYIHFRNGQTNPPSDFRWSGHMGEMVLDNATVPDLVSGDLRFVAMGNSYAEIIDEQNPITLAGNSLFHAHWAASEGVKIIDRSNTRGITFANPITTSTYPPVMRALMNCSNKNTATHYTTCNLSYVTDGGRYYLGPGYWSYWGVPDPPGWRVGSGNTASTSYSAGFQARYTYVSNGLLVVQGNGGDLLVFQHSGTPLSSPQPSPTLQPSPTPDPADVNNDGTVTISDLQLVISRWLLNGQGDIQSDGKINTLDAAAVIKVLLP
;
A
#
# COMPACT_ATOMS: atom_id res chain seq x y z
N ILE A 1 16.69 -3.72 -5.51
CA ILE A 1 16.68 -5.20 -5.67
C ILE A 1 15.82 -5.53 -6.89
N PRO A 2 16.24 -6.42 -7.82
CA PRO A 2 15.44 -6.72 -9.00
C PRO A 2 14.14 -7.45 -8.59
N ALA A 3 13.01 -6.77 -8.70
CA ALA A 3 11.71 -7.43 -8.68
C ALA A 3 11.58 -8.30 -9.92
N VAL A 4 11.10 -9.53 -9.76
CA VAL A 4 10.78 -10.42 -10.89
C VAL A 4 9.29 -10.43 -11.22
N GLY A 5 8.49 -9.63 -10.51
CA GLY A 5 7.06 -9.47 -10.74
C GLY A 5 6.35 -8.76 -9.59
N TYR A 6 5.08 -8.43 -9.83
CA TYR A 6 4.16 -7.84 -8.86
C TYR A 6 3.55 -8.92 -7.95
N GLY A 7 3.03 -8.51 -6.81
CA GLY A 7 2.21 -9.36 -5.95
C GLY A 7 0.85 -9.71 -6.57
N SER A 8 0.23 -10.84 -6.25
CA SER A 8 -1.06 -11.23 -6.84
C SER A 8 -2.03 -11.82 -5.82
N THR A 9 -3.26 -12.04 -6.24
CA THR A 9 -4.16 -12.94 -5.52
C THR A 9 -4.74 -13.93 -6.52
N GLU A 10 -5.02 -15.15 -6.08
CA GLU A 10 -5.55 -16.21 -6.93
C GLU A 10 -6.91 -15.79 -7.48
N ASP A 11 -7.18 -16.12 -8.73
CA ASP A 11 -8.52 -16.17 -9.27
C ASP A 11 -8.62 -17.42 -10.17
N TRP A 12 -9.81 -17.77 -10.60
CA TRP A 12 -10.04 -18.99 -11.37
C TRP A 12 -10.71 -18.73 -12.70
N ILE A 13 -10.10 -19.21 -13.78
CA ILE A 13 -10.72 -19.22 -15.10
C ILE A 13 -11.51 -20.51 -15.26
N VAL A 14 -12.85 -20.41 -15.17
CA VAL A 14 -13.77 -21.57 -15.27
C VAL A 14 -13.60 -22.34 -16.58
N SER A 15 -13.49 -21.63 -17.70
CA SER A 15 -13.44 -22.24 -19.04
C SER A 15 -12.17 -23.07 -19.28
N SER A 16 -11.06 -22.73 -18.62
CA SER A 16 -9.79 -23.46 -18.73
C SER A 16 -9.46 -24.28 -17.49
N SER A 17 -10.31 -24.28 -16.46
CA SER A 17 -10.05 -24.94 -15.17
C SER A 17 -8.65 -24.64 -14.63
N SER A 18 -8.26 -23.37 -14.68
CA SER A 18 -6.90 -22.92 -14.34
C SER A 18 -6.92 -21.78 -13.34
N ALA A 19 -6.03 -21.84 -12.34
CA ALA A 19 -5.75 -20.73 -11.45
C ALA A 19 -4.91 -19.65 -12.17
N ILE A 20 -5.19 -18.39 -11.87
CA ILE A 20 -4.44 -17.23 -12.34
C ILE A 20 -4.11 -16.31 -11.18
N GLY A 21 -3.04 -15.53 -11.31
CA GLY A 21 -2.81 -14.38 -10.44
C GLY A 21 -3.49 -13.16 -11.05
N VAL A 22 -4.48 -12.58 -10.39
CA VAL A 22 -5.00 -11.24 -10.73
C VAL A 22 -4.19 -10.17 -9.98
N MET A 23 -4.27 -8.93 -10.48
CA MET A 23 -3.57 -7.78 -9.89
C MET A 23 -3.70 -7.79 -8.36
N GLY A 24 -2.56 -7.80 -7.68
CA GLY A 24 -2.51 -7.91 -6.23
C GLY A 24 -2.82 -6.60 -5.50
N SER A 25 -2.29 -6.52 -4.29
CA SER A 25 -2.64 -5.45 -3.36
C SER A 25 -2.07 -4.10 -3.75
N GLN A 26 -2.87 -3.06 -3.48
CA GLN A 26 -2.46 -1.68 -3.68
C GLN A 26 -1.36 -1.34 -2.66
N PRO A 27 -0.31 -0.61 -3.08
CA PRO A 27 0.75 -0.23 -2.15
C PRO A 27 0.22 0.66 -1.04
N ALA A 28 0.79 0.53 0.16
CA ALA A 28 0.53 1.42 1.28
C ALA A 28 1.69 2.42 1.43
N VAL A 29 1.45 3.69 1.16
CA VAL A 29 2.46 4.75 1.28
C VAL A 29 2.59 5.20 2.73
N LYS A 30 3.83 5.41 3.19
CA LYS A 30 4.16 5.91 4.51
C LYS A 30 5.07 7.12 4.41
N LEU A 31 4.63 8.19 5.06
CA LEU A 31 5.47 9.34 5.39
C LEU A 31 6.38 8.99 6.57
N LEU A 32 7.68 9.23 6.39
CA LEU A 32 8.72 9.04 7.39
C LEU A 32 8.89 10.31 8.24
N PRO A 33 9.53 10.22 9.42
CA PRO A 33 9.75 11.38 10.28
C PRO A 33 10.56 12.52 9.64
N ASP A 34 11.37 12.22 8.63
CA ASP A 34 12.18 13.18 7.88
C ASP A 34 11.44 13.76 6.66
N GLY A 35 10.14 13.47 6.50
CA GLY A 35 9.31 13.98 5.40
C GLY A 35 9.43 13.19 4.09
N LYS A 36 10.28 12.16 4.04
CA LYS A 36 10.39 11.27 2.88
C LYS A 36 9.28 10.22 2.87
N GLU A 37 9.07 9.60 1.72
CA GLU A 37 8.02 8.60 1.55
C GLU A 37 8.58 7.25 1.08
N VAL A 38 7.92 6.19 1.52
CA VAL A 38 8.14 4.82 1.04
C VAL A 38 6.81 4.14 0.80
N ALA A 39 6.78 3.17 -0.10
CA ALA A 39 5.60 2.35 -0.35
C ALA A 39 5.83 0.91 0.12
N TYR A 40 4.91 0.37 0.91
CA TYR A 40 4.89 -1.05 1.23
C TYR A 40 4.07 -1.79 0.19
N ILE A 41 4.67 -2.80 -0.42
CA ILE A 41 4.10 -3.51 -1.56
C ILE A 41 4.51 -4.98 -1.49
N HIS A 42 3.66 -5.85 -2.02
CA HIS A 42 4.09 -7.20 -2.33
C HIS A 42 4.89 -7.24 -3.63
N PHE A 43 5.97 -7.98 -3.63
CA PHE A 43 6.79 -8.17 -4.82
C PHE A 43 7.30 -9.61 -4.91
N ARG A 44 7.73 -9.99 -6.10
CA ARG A 44 8.34 -11.31 -6.32
C ARG A 44 9.85 -11.19 -6.36
N ASN A 45 10.52 -12.15 -5.72
CA ASN A 45 11.96 -12.28 -5.79
C ASN A 45 12.39 -13.74 -5.56
N GLY A 46 13.36 -14.21 -6.33
CA GLY A 46 13.89 -15.58 -6.23
C GLY A 46 14.87 -15.80 -5.08
N GLN A 47 15.24 -14.76 -4.33
CA GLN A 47 15.96 -14.86 -3.07
C GLN A 47 14.98 -15.31 -1.99
N THR A 48 14.66 -16.61 -1.98
CA THR A 48 13.84 -17.30 -0.98
C THR A 48 14.65 -18.39 -0.31
N ASN A 49 14.25 -18.79 0.90
CA ASN A 49 14.82 -19.96 1.57
C ASN A 49 13.71 -20.79 2.22
N PRO A 50 13.46 -22.03 1.75
CA PRO A 50 14.17 -22.72 0.66
C PRO A 50 13.95 -22.05 -0.71
N PRO A 51 14.84 -22.27 -1.71
CA PRO A 51 14.55 -21.90 -3.09
C PRO A 51 13.20 -22.45 -3.49
N SER A 52 12.35 -21.58 -3.99
CA SER A 52 10.93 -21.85 -4.08
C SER A 52 10.43 -21.70 -5.51
N ASP A 53 9.36 -22.41 -5.86
CA ASP A 53 8.72 -22.23 -7.15
C ASP A 53 8.01 -20.86 -7.24
N PHE A 54 7.32 -20.63 -8.36
CA PHE A 54 6.64 -19.37 -8.61
C PHE A 54 5.65 -18.99 -7.49
N ARG A 55 4.98 -19.97 -6.86
CA ARG A 55 3.93 -19.75 -5.85
C ARG A 55 4.48 -19.18 -4.55
N TRP A 56 5.71 -19.54 -4.20
CA TRP A 56 6.35 -19.21 -2.93
C TRP A 56 7.39 -18.08 -3.05
N SER A 57 7.41 -17.40 -4.20
CA SER A 57 8.37 -16.32 -4.52
C SER A 57 7.93 -14.94 -4.06
N GLY A 58 6.82 -14.83 -3.32
CA GLY A 58 6.28 -13.57 -2.82
C GLY A 58 7.10 -13.03 -1.65
N HIS A 59 7.07 -11.71 -1.47
CA HIS A 59 7.69 -11.03 -0.33
C HIS A 59 6.94 -9.75 -0.02
N MET A 60 6.92 -9.37 1.26
CA MET A 60 6.61 -8.00 1.64
C MET A 60 7.84 -7.11 1.42
N GLY A 61 7.65 -6.02 0.69
CA GLY A 61 8.70 -5.07 0.34
C GLY A 61 8.41 -3.67 0.83
N GLU A 62 9.48 -2.93 1.10
CA GLU A 62 9.47 -1.47 1.18
C GLU A 62 10.17 -0.91 -0.06
N MET A 63 9.43 -0.21 -0.91
CA MET A 63 9.93 0.50 -2.08
C MET A 63 10.34 1.92 -1.69
N VAL A 64 11.57 2.32 -2.01
CA VAL A 64 11.99 3.73 -1.91
C VAL A 64 11.37 4.52 -3.06
N LEU A 65 10.90 5.74 -2.79
CA LEU A 65 10.23 6.57 -3.78
C LEU A 65 11.11 7.70 -4.33
N ASP A 66 12.32 7.86 -3.79
CA ASP A 66 13.33 8.81 -4.25
C ASP A 66 14.75 8.21 -4.12
N ASN A 67 15.76 9.01 -4.49
CA ASN A 67 17.17 8.62 -4.45
C ASN A 67 17.90 9.07 -3.17
N ALA A 68 17.16 9.57 -2.16
CA ALA A 68 17.70 10.17 -0.93
C ALA A 68 17.22 9.47 0.35
N THR A 69 16.23 8.59 0.24
CA THR A 69 15.60 7.88 1.37
C THR A 69 16.53 6.85 1.97
N VAL A 70 17.25 6.10 1.13
CA VAL A 70 18.27 5.14 1.52
C VAL A 70 19.46 5.34 0.59
N PRO A 71 20.68 5.54 1.12
CA PRO A 71 21.89 5.61 0.30
C PRO A 71 22.00 4.42 -0.64
N ASP A 72 22.49 4.69 -1.85
CA ASP A 72 22.73 3.71 -2.91
C ASP A 72 21.48 3.05 -3.52
N LEU A 73 20.28 3.41 -3.06
CA LEU A 73 19.02 3.02 -3.69
C LEU A 73 18.46 4.17 -4.54
N VAL A 74 17.83 3.81 -5.65
CA VAL A 74 17.09 4.75 -6.50
C VAL A 74 15.59 4.49 -6.40
N SER A 75 14.79 5.49 -6.75
CA SER A 75 13.32 5.35 -6.77
C SER A 75 12.89 4.07 -7.50
N GLY A 76 11.99 3.30 -6.86
CA GLY A 76 11.55 1.98 -7.34
C GLY A 76 12.34 0.79 -6.77
N ASP A 77 13.50 1.02 -6.14
CA ASP A 77 14.23 -0.06 -5.47
C ASP A 77 13.46 -0.58 -4.25
N LEU A 78 13.41 -1.92 -4.14
CA LEU A 78 12.76 -2.63 -3.06
C LEU A 78 13.74 -3.08 -1.99
N ARG A 79 13.22 -3.16 -0.77
CA ARG A 79 13.87 -3.72 0.42
C ARG A 79 12.98 -4.79 1.05
N PHE A 80 13.53 -5.94 1.41
CA PHE A 80 12.79 -7.01 2.10
C PHE A 80 12.32 -6.57 3.49
N VAL A 81 11.08 -6.88 3.83
CA VAL A 81 10.52 -6.71 5.17
C VAL A 81 10.23 -8.08 5.78
N ALA A 82 10.74 -8.35 6.98
CA ALA A 82 10.46 -9.59 7.67
C ALA A 82 8.99 -9.64 8.10
N MET A 83 8.26 -10.68 7.72
CA MET A 83 6.86 -10.86 8.12
C MET A 83 6.66 -11.94 9.21
N GLY A 84 7.74 -12.64 9.60
CA GLY A 84 7.68 -13.67 10.64
C GLY A 84 6.88 -14.90 10.19
N ASN A 85 6.05 -15.45 11.07
CA ASN A 85 5.14 -16.56 10.74
C ASN A 85 3.94 -16.03 9.94
N SER A 86 4.20 -15.68 8.69
CA SER A 86 3.30 -15.01 7.78
C SER A 86 3.25 -15.72 6.45
N TYR A 87 2.15 -15.53 5.73
CA TYR A 87 1.99 -16.05 4.39
C TYR A 87 2.15 -15.02 3.27
N ALA A 88 2.78 -13.88 3.58
CA ALA A 88 3.19 -12.90 2.57
C ALA A 88 4.08 -13.50 1.46
N GLU A 89 4.71 -14.65 1.72
CA GLU A 89 5.52 -15.38 0.74
C GLU A 89 4.73 -16.13 -0.33
N ILE A 90 3.42 -16.31 -0.14
CA ILE A 90 2.55 -17.02 -1.08
C ILE A 90 1.91 -16.02 -2.04
N ILE A 91 2.34 -16.06 -3.29
CA ILE A 91 2.07 -15.03 -4.30
C ILE A 91 0.62 -14.95 -4.74
N ASP A 92 -0.13 -16.04 -4.70
CA ASP A 92 -1.54 -16.13 -5.10
C ASP A 92 -2.48 -15.93 -3.90
N GLU A 93 -1.96 -15.44 -2.78
CA GLU A 93 -2.74 -15.28 -1.55
C GLU A 93 -2.54 -13.88 -0.93
N GLN A 94 -2.00 -12.94 -1.69
CA GLN A 94 -1.61 -11.63 -1.18
C GLN A 94 -2.76 -10.62 -1.24
N ASN A 95 -3.36 -10.35 -0.09
CA ASN A 95 -4.50 -9.44 0.09
C ASN A 95 -4.07 -8.11 0.75
N PRO A 96 -4.98 -7.12 0.89
CA PRO A 96 -4.63 -5.72 1.12
C PRO A 96 -3.57 -5.46 2.19
N ILE A 97 -2.80 -4.40 1.96
CA ILE A 97 -1.79 -3.87 2.88
C ILE A 97 -2.32 -2.59 3.50
N THR A 98 -2.07 -2.40 4.79
CA THR A 98 -2.34 -1.14 5.49
C THR A 98 -1.23 -0.86 6.49
N LEU A 99 -1.15 0.40 6.93
CA LEU A 99 -0.14 0.87 7.86
C LEU A 99 -0.77 1.70 8.97
N ALA A 100 -0.22 1.58 10.17
CA ALA A 100 -0.51 2.48 11.29
C ALA A 100 0.74 2.68 12.13
N GLY A 101 1.37 3.86 12.01
CA GLY A 101 2.66 4.13 12.63
C GLY A 101 3.72 3.14 12.14
N ASN A 102 4.30 2.34 13.05
CA ASN A 102 5.25 1.27 12.71
C ASN A 102 4.61 -0.11 12.57
N SER A 103 3.28 -0.21 12.67
CA SER A 103 2.56 -1.44 12.41
C SER A 103 2.26 -1.55 10.92
N LEU A 104 2.66 -2.67 10.33
CA LEU A 104 2.32 -3.08 8.98
C LEU A 104 1.35 -4.25 9.09
N PHE A 105 0.19 -4.12 8.47
CA PHE A 105 -0.80 -5.18 8.41
C PHE A 105 -0.94 -5.66 6.98
N HIS A 106 -1.12 -6.97 6.85
CA HIS A 106 -1.32 -7.65 5.60
C HIS A 106 -2.45 -8.66 5.80
N ALA A 107 -3.40 -8.67 4.88
CA ALA A 107 -4.41 -9.69 4.88
C ALA A 107 -3.95 -10.93 4.12
N HIS A 108 -4.31 -12.06 4.69
CA HIS A 108 -4.37 -13.35 4.02
C HIS A 108 -5.83 -13.80 3.95
N TRP A 109 -6.09 -14.79 3.11
CA TRP A 109 -7.43 -15.34 2.96
C TRP A 109 -7.93 -15.95 4.28
N ALA A 110 -7.09 -16.63 5.05
CA ALA A 110 -7.45 -17.27 6.32
C ALA A 110 -7.36 -16.33 7.53
N ALA A 111 -6.49 -15.33 7.50
CA ALA A 111 -6.19 -14.49 8.66
C ALA A 111 -5.87 -13.05 8.28
N SER A 112 -5.99 -12.15 9.26
CA SER A 112 -5.28 -10.88 9.25
C SER A 112 -3.97 -11.03 10.00
N GLU A 113 -2.90 -10.60 9.36
CA GLU A 113 -1.53 -10.71 9.84
C GLU A 113 -0.94 -9.33 10.07
N GLY A 114 0.09 -9.24 10.91
CA GLY A 114 0.77 -7.98 11.10
C GLY A 114 2.09 -8.10 11.82
N VAL A 115 2.91 -7.09 11.61
CA VAL A 115 4.21 -6.93 12.26
C VAL A 115 4.43 -5.49 12.69
N LYS A 116 5.23 -5.30 13.74
CA LYS A 116 5.80 -4.01 14.12
C LYS A 116 7.19 -3.88 13.54
N ILE A 117 7.45 -2.86 12.75
CA ILE A 117 8.80 -2.53 12.28
C ILE A 117 9.66 -2.08 13.45
N ILE A 118 10.81 -2.73 13.64
CA ILE A 118 11.75 -2.49 14.74
C ILE A 118 13.00 -1.76 14.25
N ASP A 119 13.62 -2.22 13.15
CA ASP A 119 14.82 -1.60 12.58
C ASP A 119 14.69 -1.49 11.05
N ARG A 120 14.60 -0.24 10.59
CA ARG A 120 14.50 0.20 9.19
C ARG A 120 15.83 0.81 8.67
N SER A 121 16.91 0.75 9.44
CA SER A 121 18.18 1.40 9.09
C SER A 121 18.66 1.06 7.67
N ASN A 122 19.49 1.94 7.10
CA ASN A 122 19.90 1.86 5.69
C ASN A 122 20.60 0.53 5.34
N THR A 123 21.14 -0.18 6.33
CA THR A 123 21.81 -1.48 6.15
C THR A 123 20.84 -2.67 6.05
N ARG A 124 19.54 -2.46 6.26
CA ARG A 124 18.51 -3.51 6.27
C ARG A 124 17.73 -3.58 4.98
N GLY A 125 17.24 -4.77 4.68
CA GLY A 125 16.32 -5.07 3.59
C GLY A 125 16.97 -5.25 2.23
N ILE A 126 18.29 -5.07 2.09
CA ILE A 126 19.00 -5.21 0.81
C ILE A 126 19.08 -6.67 0.34
N THR A 127 19.01 -7.62 1.28
CA THR A 127 19.00 -9.06 0.98
C THR A 127 17.95 -9.77 1.81
N PHE A 128 17.46 -10.91 1.31
CA PHE A 128 16.49 -11.74 2.04
C PHE A 128 17.03 -12.20 3.41
N ALA A 129 18.33 -12.47 3.51
CA ALA A 129 18.98 -12.91 4.75
C ALA A 129 19.16 -11.77 5.78
N ASN A 130 19.02 -10.50 5.35
CA ASN A 130 19.11 -9.33 6.22
C ASN A 130 17.93 -8.38 5.96
N PRO A 131 16.69 -8.79 6.24
CA PRO A 131 15.51 -7.98 5.98
C PRO A 131 15.40 -6.81 6.97
N ILE A 132 14.53 -5.84 6.68
CA ILE A 132 14.00 -4.91 7.69
C ILE A 132 13.43 -5.76 8.83
N THR A 133 13.90 -5.50 10.06
CA THR A 133 13.55 -6.35 11.18
C THR A 133 12.23 -5.93 11.78
N THR A 134 11.46 -6.92 12.21
CA THR A 134 10.12 -6.72 12.73
C THR A 134 9.85 -7.62 13.94
N SER A 135 8.80 -7.30 14.68
CA SER A 135 8.22 -8.16 15.72
C SER A 135 6.81 -8.54 15.28
N THR A 136 6.51 -9.83 15.24
CA THR A 136 5.20 -10.34 14.82
C THR A 136 4.11 -9.98 15.83
N TYR A 137 2.95 -9.55 15.34
CA TYR A 137 1.73 -9.45 16.12
C TYR A 137 0.98 -10.79 16.12
N PRO A 138 0.22 -11.11 17.18
CA PRO A 138 -0.67 -12.26 17.15
C PRO A 138 -1.65 -12.15 15.97
N PRO A 139 -1.76 -13.16 15.11
CA PRO A 139 -2.68 -13.12 13.98
C PRO A 139 -4.13 -13.16 14.45
N VAL A 140 -5.02 -12.64 13.62
CA VAL A 140 -6.47 -12.73 13.80
C VAL A 140 -7.00 -13.71 12.78
N MET A 141 -7.26 -14.95 13.22
CA MET A 141 -7.84 -15.98 12.36
C MET A 141 -9.29 -15.63 12.04
N ARG A 142 -9.67 -15.62 10.76
CA ARG A 142 -11.06 -15.28 10.39
C ARG A 142 -12.01 -16.33 10.93
N ALA A 143 -11.72 -17.61 10.70
CA ALA A 143 -12.53 -18.71 11.20
C ALA A 143 -11.65 -19.83 11.74
N LEU A 144 -11.60 -19.95 13.07
CA LEU A 144 -10.72 -20.88 13.76
C LEU A 144 -11.42 -22.22 14.02
N MET A 145 -10.72 -23.32 13.71
CA MET A 145 -11.14 -24.67 14.12
C MET A 145 -11.17 -24.77 15.65
N ASN A 146 -12.16 -25.50 16.18
CA ASN A 146 -12.34 -25.64 17.62
C ASN A 146 -11.07 -26.19 18.31
N CYS A 147 -10.63 -25.52 19.38
CA CYS A 147 -9.50 -25.94 20.21
C CYS A 147 -9.80 -25.75 21.72
N SER A 148 -9.00 -26.33 22.61
CA SER A 148 -9.41 -26.56 24.01
C SER A 148 -9.39 -25.34 24.95
N ASN A 149 -8.78 -24.21 24.58
CA ASN A 149 -8.50 -23.09 25.50
C ASN A 149 -9.16 -21.76 25.09
N LYS A 150 -10.33 -21.83 24.44
CA LYS A 150 -11.09 -20.66 23.99
C LYS A 150 -11.35 -19.66 25.12
N ASN A 151 -10.96 -18.41 24.93
CA ASN A 151 -11.52 -17.28 25.69
C ASN A 151 -12.56 -16.56 24.83
N THR A 152 -13.84 -16.72 25.17
CA THR A 152 -14.98 -16.06 24.47
C THR A 152 -15.11 -14.58 24.78
N ALA A 153 -14.61 -14.10 25.92
CA ALA A 153 -14.72 -12.70 26.29
C ALA A 153 -13.74 -11.83 25.50
N THR A 154 -12.52 -12.34 25.27
CA THR A 154 -11.46 -11.59 24.58
C THR A 154 -11.21 -12.09 23.15
N HIS A 155 -11.95 -13.10 22.68
CA HIS A 155 -11.73 -13.74 21.38
C HIS A 155 -10.28 -14.20 21.16
N TYR A 156 -9.63 -14.67 22.24
CA TYR A 156 -8.21 -15.04 22.26
C TYR A 156 -8.01 -16.51 22.59
N THR A 157 -6.89 -17.08 22.14
CA THR A 157 -6.47 -18.46 22.39
C THR A 157 -4.95 -18.58 22.41
N THR A 158 -4.43 -19.55 23.17
CA THR A 158 -3.01 -19.95 23.11
C THR A 158 -2.76 -21.19 22.24
N CYS A 159 -3.79 -21.69 21.55
CA CYS A 159 -3.63 -22.75 20.56
C CYS A 159 -2.85 -22.23 19.36
N ASN A 160 -2.22 -23.14 18.63
CA ASN A 160 -1.95 -22.89 17.23
C ASN A 160 -3.26 -22.83 16.45
N LEU A 161 -3.27 -22.02 15.39
CA LEU A 161 -4.49 -21.61 14.73
C LEU A 161 -4.62 -22.33 13.40
N SER A 162 -5.59 -23.24 13.31
CA SER A 162 -5.95 -23.90 12.06
C SER A 162 -7.29 -23.37 11.58
N TYR A 163 -7.36 -23.01 10.30
CA TYR A 163 -8.61 -22.53 9.72
C TYR A 163 -9.70 -23.63 9.73
N VAL A 164 -10.97 -23.25 9.88
CA VAL A 164 -12.08 -24.19 10.18
C VAL A 164 -12.49 -25.09 9.01
N THR A 165 -12.34 -24.63 7.77
CA THR A 165 -12.74 -25.36 6.57
C THR A 165 -11.61 -25.34 5.56
N ASP A 166 -11.18 -26.54 5.17
CA ASP A 166 -9.91 -26.82 4.51
C ASP A 166 -8.73 -26.82 5.51
N GLY A 167 -8.26 -28.02 5.82
CA GLY A 167 -7.22 -28.28 6.83
C GLY A 167 -5.81 -27.81 6.45
N GLY A 168 -5.69 -26.84 5.55
CA GLY A 168 -4.44 -26.43 4.93
C GLY A 168 -3.73 -25.25 5.60
N ARG A 169 -4.46 -24.23 6.11
CA ARG A 169 -3.81 -23.00 6.63
C ARG A 169 -3.64 -23.02 8.13
N TYR A 170 -2.39 -22.80 8.54
CA TYR A 170 -1.94 -22.96 9.90
C TYR A 170 -1.07 -21.78 10.31
N TYR A 171 -1.34 -21.21 11.48
CA TYR A 171 -0.52 -20.17 12.07
C TYR A 171 -0.05 -20.60 13.45
N LEU A 172 1.17 -20.22 13.80
CA LEU A 172 1.67 -20.36 15.15
C LEU A 172 0.86 -19.45 16.08
N GLY A 173 0.39 -20.04 17.18
CA GLY A 173 -0.26 -19.32 18.25
C GLY A 173 0.76 -18.61 19.15
N PRO A 174 0.28 -17.77 20.07
CA PRO A 174 -1.14 -17.48 20.34
C PRO A 174 -1.76 -16.48 19.36
N GLY A 175 -3.08 -16.32 19.36
CA GLY A 175 -3.77 -15.34 18.53
C GLY A 175 -5.25 -15.16 18.81
N TYR A 176 -5.92 -14.44 17.92
CA TYR A 176 -7.34 -14.08 18.03
C TYR A 176 -8.19 -14.79 16.98
N TRP A 177 -9.51 -14.76 17.14
CA TRP A 177 -10.46 -15.34 16.18
C TRP A 177 -11.73 -14.50 16.02
N SER A 178 -12.25 -14.42 14.79
CA SER A 178 -13.57 -13.80 14.52
C SER A 178 -14.69 -14.83 14.68
N TYR A 179 -14.57 -15.98 14.02
CA TYR A 179 -15.53 -17.09 14.07
C TYR A 179 -14.91 -18.34 14.69
N TRP A 180 -15.71 -19.09 15.43
CA TRP A 180 -15.26 -20.25 16.20
C TRP A 180 -15.99 -21.52 15.79
N GLY A 181 -15.26 -22.49 15.23
CA GLY A 181 -15.80 -23.79 14.84
C GLY A 181 -16.81 -23.73 13.70
N VAL A 182 -16.95 -22.57 13.04
CA VAL A 182 -17.83 -22.34 11.89
C VAL A 182 -17.13 -21.44 10.86
N PRO A 183 -17.43 -21.57 9.55
CA PRO A 183 -16.92 -20.67 8.51
C PRO A 183 -17.33 -19.22 8.77
N ASP A 184 -16.47 -18.27 8.42
CA ASP A 184 -16.76 -16.84 8.39
C ASP A 184 -17.57 -16.46 7.13
N PRO A 185 -18.38 -15.38 7.17
CA PRO A 185 -19.18 -14.94 6.03
C PRO A 185 -18.30 -14.39 4.88
N PRO A 186 -18.75 -14.59 3.63
CA PRO A 186 -20.05 -15.13 3.27
C PRO A 186 -20.07 -16.68 3.27
N GLY A 187 -19.08 -17.33 3.90
CA GLY A 187 -18.92 -18.78 3.99
C GLY A 187 -17.96 -19.30 2.93
N TRP A 188 -17.59 -20.58 3.03
CA TRP A 188 -16.79 -21.31 2.03
C TRP A 188 -17.41 -21.32 0.61
N ARG A 189 -18.66 -20.83 0.42
CA ARG A 189 -19.42 -20.96 -0.84
C ARG A 189 -20.35 -19.78 -1.15
N VAL A 190 -19.90 -18.53 -1.14
CA VAL A 190 -20.78 -17.43 -1.60
C VAL A 190 -20.06 -16.39 -2.45
N GLY A 191 -20.57 -16.26 -3.69
CA GLY A 191 -20.26 -15.30 -4.76
C GLY A 191 -19.55 -15.98 -5.93
N SER A 192 -20.13 -16.27 -7.10
CA SER A 192 -21.41 -15.95 -7.76
C SER A 192 -22.25 -17.24 -7.92
N GLY A 193 -23.50 -17.17 -8.40
CA GLY A 193 -24.38 -18.33 -8.60
C GLY A 193 -23.90 -19.34 -9.65
N ASN A 194 -22.70 -19.90 -9.50
CA ASN A 194 -22.15 -20.90 -10.39
C ASN A 194 -21.43 -22.00 -9.59
N THR A 195 -21.95 -23.20 -9.73
CA THR A 195 -21.38 -24.48 -9.30
C THR A 195 -20.09 -24.78 -10.06
N ALA A 196 -18.99 -24.12 -9.72
CA ALA A 196 -17.60 -24.57 -9.90
C ALA A 196 -16.64 -23.47 -9.40
N SER A 197 -15.62 -23.82 -8.60
CA SER A 197 -14.35 -23.08 -8.43
C SER A 197 -14.27 -21.78 -7.60
N THR A 198 -15.06 -21.59 -6.54
CA THR A 198 -14.80 -20.49 -5.59
C THR A 198 -13.79 -20.91 -4.51
N SER A 199 -12.49 -20.79 -4.79
CA SER A 199 -11.46 -20.82 -3.74
C SER A 199 -11.63 -19.57 -2.87
N TYR A 200 -11.44 -19.65 -1.55
CA TYR A 200 -11.52 -18.45 -0.69
C TYR A 200 -10.52 -17.38 -1.17
N SER A 201 -9.39 -17.78 -1.75
CA SER A 201 -8.40 -16.92 -2.43
C SER A 201 -8.91 -16.12 -3.64
N ALA A 202 -10.10 -16.40 -4.19
CA ALA A 202 -10.61 -15.86 -5.45
C ALA A 202 -10.81 -14.33 -5.48
N GLY A 203 -9.92 -13.65 -6.20
CA GLY A 203 -10.00 -12.23 -6.49
C GLY A 203 -9.64 -11.34 -5.30
N PHE A 204 -9.43 -10.06 -5.60
CA PHE A 204 -9.08 -9.06 -4.59
C PHE A 204 -10.32 -8.69 -3.77
N GLN A 205 -10.38 -9.20 -2.54
CA GLN A 205 -11.53 -9.04 -1.64
C GLN A 205 -11.24 -8.03 -0.51
N ALA A 206 -12.31 -7.43 0.04
CA ALA A 206 -12.23 -6.38 1.05
C ALA A 206 -11.86 -6.92 2.44
N ARG A 207 -10.60 -7.32 2.60
CA ARG A 207 -10.03 -7.91 3.82
C ARG A 207 -9.06 -6.94 4.46
N TYR A 208 -9.57 -5.84 5.01
CA TYR A 208 -8.69 -4.80 5.56
C TYR A 208 -8.44 -5.01 7.06
N THR A 209 -7.29 -4.54 7.53
CA THR A 209 -7.05 -4.34 8.96
C THR A 209 -6.54 -2.94 9.12
N TYR A 210 -7.27 -2.06 9.78
CA TYR A 210 -6.92 -0.64 9.81
C TYR A 210 -7.10 -0.06 11.20
N VAL A 211 -6.40 1.03 11.46
CA VAL A 211 -6.49 1.75 12.73
C VAL A 211 -7.27 3.03 12.52
N SER A 212 -8.26 3.28 13.37
CA SER A 212 -9.06 4.50 13.36
C SER A 212 -9.48 4.87 14.77
N ASN A 213 -9.19 6.10 15.19
CA ASN A 213 -9.65 6.67 16.46
C ASN A 213 -9.49 5.76 17.70
N GLY A 214 -8.30 5.21 17.93
CA GLY A 214 -8.06 4.32 19.08
C GLY A 214 -8.46 2.85 18.86
N LEU A 215 -9.03 2.52 17.72
CA LEU A 215 -9.52 1.19 17.37
C LEU A 215 -8.62 0.54 16.33
N LEU A 216 -8.40 -0.76 16.46
CA LEU A 216 -7.95 -1.64 15.39
C LEU A 216 -9.18 -2.40 14.87
N VAL A 217 -9.54 -2.15 13.62
CA VAL A 217 -10.68 -2.78 12.96
C VAL A 217 -10.17 -3.84 11.99
N VAL A 218 -10.57 -5.08 12.22
CA VAL A 218 -10.33 -6.22 11.31
C VAL A 218 -11.61 -6.48 10.54
N GLN A 219 -11.56 -6.27 9.23
CA GLN A 219 -12.67 -6.51 8.32
C GLN A 219 -12.52 -7.86 7.61
N GLY A 220 -13.56 -8.67 7.69
CA GLY A 220 -13.72 -9.91 6.93
C GLY A 220 -14.31 -9.69 5.55
N ASN A 221 -14.30 -10.74 4.73
CA ASN A 221 -14.78 -10.66 3.35
C ASN A 221 -16.27 -10.31 3.27
N GLY A 222 -17.08 -10.86 4.16
CA GLY A 222 -18.52 -10.59 4.24
C GLY A 222 -18.87 -9.18 4.74
N GLY A 223 -17.87 -8.33 5.03
CA GLY A 223 -18.06 -7.01 5.65
C GLY A 223 -18.24 -7.08 7.16
N ASP A 224 -18.04 -8.24 7.77
CA ASP A 224 -18.00 -8.40 9.22
C ASP A 224 -16.79 -7.68 9.81
N LEU A 225 -16.95 -7.20 11.04
CA LEU A 225 -15.94 -6.43 11.76
C LEU A 225 -15.63 -7.08 13.11
N LEU A 226 -14.35 -7.36 13.37
CA LEU A 226 -13.83 -7.59 14.71
C LEU A 226 -13.02 -6.36 15.12
N VAL A 227 -13.42 -5.74 16.22
CA VAL A 227 -12.87 -4.44 16.64
C VAL A 227 -12.18 -4.58 17.99
N PHE A 228 -10.91 -4.19 18.03
CA PHE A 228 -10.12 -4.09 19.25
C PHE A 228 -9.90 -2.64 19.62
N GLN A 229 -9.94 -2.34 20.91
CA GLN A 229 -9.34 -1.11 21.41
C GLN A 229 -7.83 -1.30 21.52
N HIS A 230 -7.03 -0.42 20.92
CA HIS A 230 -5.59 -0.49 21.07
C HIS A 230 -5.13 0.30 22.30
N SER A 231 -4.05 -0.14 22.96
CA SER A 231 -3.51 0.50 24.17
C SER A 231 -2.79 1.83 23.91
N GLY A 232 -2.54 2.19 22.65
CA GLY A 232 -1.98 3.50 22.30
C GLY A 232 -2.98 4.63 22.56
N THR A 233 -2.47 5.79 22.96
CA THR A 233 -3.25 7.03 22.98
C THR A 233 -3.45 7.50 21.53
N PRO A 234 -4.69 7.77 21.07
CA PRO A 234 -4.87 8.44 19.80
C PRO A 234 -4.08 9.74 19.84
N LEU A 235 -3.15 9.92 18.91
CA LEU A 235 -2.63 11.27 18.67
C LEU A 235 -3.86 12.13 18.31
N SER A 236 -3.93 13.35 18.85
CA SER A 236 -4.90 14.34 18.40
C SER A 236 -4.92 14.29 16.87
N SER A 237 -6.10 14.15 16.26
CA SER A 237 -6.26 14.01 14.81
C SER A 237 -5.24 14.92 14.13
N PRO A 238 -4.40 14.41 13.21
CA PRO A 238 -3.45 15.27 12.53
C PRO A 238 -4.23 16.47 12.04
N GLN A 239 -3.84 17.67 12.48
CA GLN A 239 -4.28 18.89 11.83
C GLN A 239 -4.11 18.62 10.34
N PRO A 240 -5.14 18.82 9.49
CA PRO A 240 -5.03 18.51 8.08
C PRO A 240 -3.68 19.01 7.60
N SER A 241 -2.83 18.08 7.14
CA SER A 241 -1.54 18.46 6.55
C SER A 241 -1.87 19.61 5.62
N PRO A 242 -1.12 20.73 5.64
CA PRO A 242 -1.36 21.80 4.71
C PRO A 242 -1.46 21.12 3.35
N THR A 243 -2.65 21.19 2.75
CA THR A 243 -2.84 20.72 1.38
C THR A 243 -1.68 21.32 0.62
N LEU A 244 -0.84 20.48 0.02
CA LEU A 244 0.10 20.97 -0.98
C LEU A 244 -0.81 21.64 -2.01
N GLN A 245 -0.97 22.95 -1.86
CA GLN A 245 -1.62 23.77 -2.84
C GLN A 245 -0.82 23.47 -4.10
N PRO A 246 -1.45 23.04 -5.21
CA PRO A 246 -0.72 22.91 -6.45
C PRO A 246 0.05 24.21 -6.61
N SER A 247 1.38 24.13 -6.76
CA SER A 247 2.16 25.33 -7.09
C SER A 247 1.38 26.04 -8.19
N PRO A 248 1.01 27.32 -8.01
CA PRO A 248 0.26 28.02 -9.03
C PRO A 248 1.01 27.80 -10.34
N THR A 249 0.34 27.24 -11.34
CA THR A 249 0.89 27.18 -12.69
C THR A 249 1.39 28.60 -13.00
N PRO A 250 2.70 28.79 -13.30
CA PRO A 250 3.21 30.12 -13.60
C PRO A 250 2.32 30.78 -14.65
N ASP A 251 1.84 31.99 -14.37
CA ASP A 251 1.02 32.72 -15.33
C ASP A 251 1.89 32.96 -16.58
N PRO A 252 1.49 32.49 -17.78
CA PRO A 252 2.26 32.73 -19.00
C PRO A 252 2.53 34.22 -19.28
N ALA A 253 1.76 35.13 -18.66
CA ALA A 253 1.99 36.57 -18.71
C ALA A 253 3.12 37.09 -17.79
N ASP A 254 3.60 36.29 -16.82
CA ASP A 254 4.80 36.59 -16.03
C ASP A 254 6.04 36.22 -16.86
N VAL A 255 6.30 37.02 -17.89
CA VAL A 255 7.36 36.74 -18.85
C VAL A 255 8.75 36.97 -18.27
N ASN A 256 8.86 37.72 -17.17
CA ASN A 256 10.13 37.97 -16.50
C ASN A 256 10.45 36.93 -15.40
N ASN A 257 9.49 36.10 -15.00
CA ASN A 257 9.55 35.07 -13.96
C ASN A 257 9.83 35.61 -12.54
N ASP A 258 9.31 36.78 -12.20
CA ASP A 258 9.42 37.38 -10.85
C ASP A 258 8.29 36.97 -9.90
N GLY A 259 7.31 36.20 -10.41
CA GLY A 259 6.17 35.70 -9.66
C GLY A 259 4.95 36.63 -9.69
N THR A 260 5.01 37.76 -10.40
CA THR A 260 3.91 38.73 -10.50
C THR A 260 3.78 39.32 -11.91
N VAL A 261 2.56 39.39 -12.44
CA VAL A 261 2.32 40.07 -13.73
C VAL A 261 2.15 41.57 -13.50
N THR A 262 3.13 42.36 -13.93
CA THR A 262 3.16 43.81 -13.78
C THR A 262 3.45 44.52 -15.12
N ILE A 263 3.52 45.85 -15.09
CA ILE A 263 3.89 46.62 -16.28
C ILE A 263 5.30 46.26 -16.80
N SER A 264 6.17 45.71 -15.94
CA SER A 264 7.51 45.26 -16.32
C SER A 264 7.48 44.09 -17.30
N ASP A 265 6.48 43.21 -17.20
CA ASP A 265 6.24 42.12 -18.16
C ASP A 265 5.84 42.66 -19.53
N LEU A 266 4.95 43.64 -19.55
CA LEU A 266 4.55 44.30 -20.80
C LEU A 266 5.72 45.06 -21.43
N GLN A 267 6.54 45.72 -20.62
CA GLN A 267 7.77 46.36 -21.08
C GLN A 267 8.74 45.35 -21.70
N LEU A 268 8.87 44.15 -21.11
CA LEU A 268 9.72 43.10 -21.66
C LEU A 268 9.22 42.65 -23.04
N VAL A 269 7.92 42.39 -23.19
CA VAL A 269 7.30 42.03 -24.48
C VAL A 269 7.51 43.12 -25.52
N ILE A 270 7.24 44.39 -25.18
CA ILE A 270 7.42 45.53 -26.10
C ILE A 270 8.90 45.71 -26.46
N SER A 271 9.83 45.53 -25.52
CA SER A 271 11.27 45.69 -25.77
C SER A 271 11.84 44.64 -26.75
N ARG A 272 11.13 43.54 -26.95
CA ARG A 272 11.53 42.41 -27.80
C ARG A 272 10.60 42.23 -29.01
N TRP A 273 9.91 43.29 -29.41
CA TRP A 273 8.95 43.26 -30.51
C TRP A 273 9.56 42.66 -31.79
N LEU A 274 8.84 41.72 -32.41
CA LEU A 274 9.22 40.95 -33.61
C LEU A 274 10.45 40.04 -33.45
N LEU A 275 10.97 39.87 -32.23
CA LEU A 275 12.01 38.88 -31.92
C LEU A 275 11.38 37.54 -31.51
N ASN A 276 12.25 36.57 -31.24
CA ASN A 276 11.87 35.24 -30.75
C ASN A 276 12.36 35.06 -29.31
N GLY A 277 11.76 34.14 -28.55
CA GLY A 277 12.20 33.76 -27.21
C GLY A 277 11.37 34.37 -26.09
N GLN A 278 11.99 34.70 -24.95
CA GLN A 278 11.27 35.21 -23.77
C GLN A 278 10.42 36.45 -24.12
N GLY A 279 9.11 36.34 -23.91
CA GLY A 279 8.09 37.28 -24.39
C GLY A 279 7.15 36.70 -25.47
N ASP A 280 7.48 35.53 -26.05
CA ASP A 280 6.64 34.78 -27.00
C ASP A 280 5.70 33.85 -26.22
N ILE A 281 4.63 34.43 -25.69
CA ILE A 281 3.69 33.77 -24.77
C ILE A 281 2.91 32.68 -25.50
N GLN A 282 2.60 32.89 -26.78
CA GLN A 282 1.86 31.92 -27.58
C GLN A 282 2.74 30.85 -28.23
N SER A 283 4.06 30.98 -28.13
CA SER A 283 5.03 30.06 -28.76
C SER A 283 4.83 29.95 -30.27
N ASP A 284 4.46 31.05 -30.92
CA ASP A 284 4.26 31.12 -32.38
C ASP A 284 5.55 31.46 -33.14
N GLY A 285 6.63 31.69 -32.39
CA GLY A 285 7.95 32.01 -32.89
C GLY A 285 8.16 33.50 -33.13
N LYS A 286 7.22 34.39 -32.76
CA LYS A 286 7.36 35.86 -32.88
C LYS A 286 6.60 36.63 -31.81
N ILE A 287 7.35 37.45 -31.07
CA ILE A 287 6.78 38.39 -30.11
C ILE A 287 6.01 39.49 -30.83
N ASN A 288 4.69 39.56 -30.64
CA ASN A 288 3.82 40.49 -31.35
C ASN A 288 2.63 40.99 -30.51
N THR A 289 1.67 41.60 -31.18
CA THR A 289 0.45 42.17 -30.56
C THR A 289 -0.34 41.18 -29.73
N LEU A 290 -0.31 39.90 -30.09
CA LEU A 290 -1.03 38.87 -29.38
C LEU A 290 -0.37 38.53 -28.04
N ASP A 291 0.97 38.57 -27.94
CA ASP A 291 1.69 38.38 -26.67
C ASP A 291 1.53 39.59 -25.74
N ALA A 292 1.59 40.80 -26.30
CA ALA A 292 1.29 42.00 -25.51
C ALA A 292 -0.15 42.00 -24.99
N ALA A 293 -1.11 41.54 -25.80
CA ALA A 293 -2.50 41.41 -25.38
C ALA A 293 -2.68 40.38 -24.24
N ALA A 294 -1.90 39.30 -24.23
CA ALA A 294 -1.93 38.32 -23.15
C ALA A 294 -1.51 38.94 -21.81
N VAL A 295 -0.46 39.78 -21.79
CA VAL A 295 -0.06 40.50 -20.57
C VAL A 295 -1.08 41.58 -20.19
N ILE A 296 -1.54 42.37 -21.16
CA ILE A 296 -2.52 43.45 -20.92
C ILE A 296 -3.83 42.91 -20.33
N LYS A 297 -4.28 41.74 -20.79
CA LYS A 297 -5.47 41.06 -20.27
C LYS A 297 -5.36 40.72 -18.79
N VAL A 298 -4.16 40.49 -18.27
CA VAL A 298 -3.94 40.22 -16.85
C VAL A 298 -3.76 41.52 -16.06
N LEU A 299 -3.16 42.56 -16.67
CA LEU A 299 -2.97 43.88 -16.04
C LEU A 299 -4.27 44.68 -15.88
N LEU A 300 -5.25 44.44 -16.74
CA LEU A 300 -6.55 45.11 -16.72
C LEU A 300 -7.62 44.10 -16.25
N PRO A 301 -8.34 44.37 -15.14
CA PRO A 301 -9.42 43.50 -14.68
C PRO A 301 -10.62 43.45 -15.65
#